data_AF-A0A2N6JWU8-F1
#
_entry.id   AF-A0A2N6JWU8-F1
#
_cell.length_a   1.000
_cell.length_b   1.000
_cell.length_c   1.000
_cell.angle_alpha   90.00
_cell.angle_beta   90.00
_cell.angle_gamma   90.00
#
_symmetry.space_group_name_H-M   'P 1'
#
loop_
_entity.id
_entity.type
_entity.pdbx_description
1 polymer ?
#
loop_
_entity_poly.entity_id
_entity_poly.type
_entity_poly.pdbx_seq_one_letter_code
_entity_poly.pdbx_strand_id
1 'polypeptide(L)' 'METHHIVPVAQGGSDDTENLQHLHAPCHKQVHSKSKTWLEVRLEPCDW' A
#
# COMPACT_ATOMS: atom_id res chain seq x y z
N MET A 1 5.44 -9.66 -5.06
CA MET A 1 4.66 -9.16 -3.90
C MET A 1 5.59 -8.28 -3.08
N GLU A 2 5.07 -7.18 -2.55
CA GLU A 2 5.77 -6.24 -1.68
C GLU A 2 4.86 -5.89 -0.51
N THR A 3 5.45 -5.55 0.63
CA THR A 3 4.71 -5.17 1.83
C THR A 3 4.63 -3.64 1.90
N HIS A 4 3.41 -3.14 2.10
CA HIS A 4 3.09 -1.73 2.20
C HIS A 4 2.59 -1.40 3.62
N HIS A 5 3.10 -0.32 4.20
CA HIS A 5 2.58 0.24 5.45
C HIS A 5 1.37 1.14 5.16
N ILE A 6 0.20 0.81 5.72
CA ILE A 6 -1.04 1.58 5.58
C ILE A 6 -0.85 2.99 6.14
N VAL A 7 -0.28 3.08 7.36
CA VAL A 7 0.25 4.30 7.94
C VAL A 7 1.77 4.25 7.82
N PRO A 8 2.43 5.22 7.13
CA PRO A 8 3.87 5.23 7.01
C PRO A 8 4.56 5.33 8.38
N VAL A 9 5.68 4.62 8.54
CA VAL A 9 6.49 4.67 9.77
C VAL A 9 6.93 6.09 10.10
N ALA A 10 7.27 6.90 9.09
CA ALA A 10 7.63 8.31 9.26
C ALA A 10 6.50 9.19 9.83
N GLN A 11 5.25 8.70 9.81
CA GLN A 11 4.07 9.36 10.37
C GLN A 11 3.57 8.68 11.66
N GLY A 12 4.34 7.74 12.21
CA GLY A 12 4.00 7.02 13.45
C GLY A 12 3.28 5.68 13.23
N GLY A 13 3.28 5.13 12.01
CA GLY A 13 2.81 3.77 11.77
C GLY A 13 3.75 2.71 12.36
N SER A 14 3.20 1.54 12.71
CA SER A 14 3.95 0.41 13.26
C SER A 14 4.29 -0.65 12.19
N ASP A 15 5.20 -1.57 12.53
CA ASP A 15 5.50 -2.75 11.72
C ASP A 15 4.59 -3.96 12.06
N ASP A 16 3.50 -3.73 12.78
CA ASP A 16 2.55 -4.78 13.15
C ASP A 16 1.71 -5.23 11.95
N THR A 17 1.28 -6.49 11.93
CA THR A 17 0.53 -7.08 10.81
C THR A 17 -0.76 -6.34 10.48
N GLU A 18 -1.33 -5.60 11.43
CA GLU A 18 -2.51 -4.76 11.22
C GLU A 18 -2.24 -3.51 10.39
N ASN A 19 -0.99 -3.02 10.38
CA ASN A 19 -0.55 -1.86 9.59
C ASN A 19 0.15 -2.28 8.29
N LEU A 20 0.33 -3.58 8.05
CA LEU A 20 1.00 -4.11 6.86
C LEU A 20 0.01 -4.74 5.89
N GLN A 21 0.13 -4.39 4.61
CA GLN A 21 -0.64 -4.98 3.52
C GLN A 21 0.28 -5.50 2.42
N HIS A 22 0.07 -6.75 1.99
CA HIS A 22 0.76 -7.28 0.82
C HIS A 22 0.10 -6.77 -0.45
N LEU A 23 0.90 -6.20 -1.36
CA LEU A 23 0.49 -5.70 -2.66
C LEU A 23 1.36 -6.29 -3.76
N HIS A 24 0.84 -6.31 -4.98
CA HIS A 24 1.68 -6.52 -6.16
C HIS A 24 2.68 -5.38 -6.28
N ALA A 25 3.89 -5.65 -6.77
CA ALA A 25 4.91 -4.61 -6.91
C ALA A 25 4.43 -3.38 -7.71
N PRO A 26 3.62 -3.52 -8.79
CA PRO A 26 3.18 -2.34 -9.52
C PRO A 26 1.96 -1.66 -8.88
N CYS A 27 1.12 -2.37 -8.11
CA CYS A 27 0.16 -1.74 -7.19
C CYS A 27 0.89 -0.91 -6.12
N HIS A 28 1.94 -1.47 -5.54
CA HIS A 28 2.74 -0.80 -4.51
C HIS A 28 3.40 0.48 -5.03
N LYS A 29 3.88 0.46 -6.28
CA LYS A 29 4.35 1.70 -6.95
C LYS A 29 3.24 2.73 -7.14
N GLN A 30 2.01 2.30 -7.44
CA GLN A 30 0.87 3.23 -7.62
C GLN A 30 0.52 3.97 -6.32
N VAL A 31 0.51 3.31 -5.16
CA VAL A 31 0.21 3.98 -3.87
C VAL A 31 1.31 4.96 -3.44
N HIS A 32 2.54 4.77 -3.91
CA HIS A 32 3.65 5.70 -3.70
C HIS A 32 3.78 6.75 -4.81
N SER A 33 2.91 6.71 -5.83
CA SER A 33 2.79 7.76 -6.83
C SER A 33 1.78 8.82 -6.37
N LYS A 34 1.89 10.06 -6.86
CA LYS A 34 1.01 11.17 -6.47
C LYS A 34 -0.45 11.02 -6.95
N SER A 35 -0.76 9.92 -7.64
CA SER A 35 -1.99 9.76 -8.41
C SER A 35 -3.07 8.98 -7.69
N LYS A 36 -2.72 8.15 -6.69
CA LYS A 36 -3.67 7.27 -6.02
C LYS A 36 -3.31 7.08 -4.54
N THR A 37 -4.32 7.02 -3.70
CA THR A 37 -4.23 6.68 -2.28
C THR A 37 -4.23 5.16 -2.07
N TRP A 38 -3.85 4.73 -0.86
CA TRP A 38 -3.92 3.31 -0.47
C TRP A 38 -5.34 2.73 -0.63
N LEU A 39 -6.38 3.49 -0.28
CA LEU A 39 -7.78 3.05 -0.38
C LEU A 39 -8.17 2.74 -1.83
N GLU A 40 -7.72 3.58 -2.78
CA GLU A 40 -8.02 3.41 -4.20
C GLU A 40 -7.35 2.15 -4.75
N VAL A 41 -6.05 1.95 -4.49
CA VAL A 41 -5.32 0.77 -5.00
C VAL A 41 -5.76 -0.54 -4.34
N ARG A 42 -6.26 -0.50 -3.09
CA ARG A 42 -6.78 -1.70 -2.41
C ARG A 42 -8.09 -2.21 -3.00
N LEU A 43 -8.96 -1.29 -3.42
CA LEU A 43 -10.33 -1.63 -3.87
C LEU A 43 -10.43 -1.86 -5.37
N GLU A 44 -9.46 -1.35 -6.15
CA GLU A 44 -9.44 -1.58 -7.59
C GLU A 44 -9.11 -3.04 -7.93
N PRO A 45 -9.85 -3.64 -8.88
CA PRO A 45 -9.50 -4.93 -9.41
C PRO A 45 -8.11 -4.87 -10.01
N CYS A 46 -7.32 -5.84 -9.59
CA CYS A 46 -5.95 -6.02 -9.98
C CYS A 46 -5.92 -6.65 -11.38
N ASP A 47 -5.74 -5.85 -12.44
CA ASP A 47 -5.72 -6.28 -13.86
C ASP A 47 -4.46 -7.09 -14.27
N TRP A 48 -4.00 -8.02 -13.43
CA TRP A 48 -2.86 -8.92 -13.73
C TRP A 48 -3.33 -10.24 -14.33
#